data_AF-A0A2H0L0G1-F1
#
_entry.id   AF-A0A2H0L0G1-F1
#
_cell.length_a   1.000
_cell.length_b   1.000
_cell.length_c   1.000
_cell.angle_alpha   90.00
_cell.angle_beta   90.00
_cell.angle_gamma   90.00
#
_symmetry.space_group_name_H-M   'P 1'
#
loop_
_entity.id
_entity.type
_entity.pdbx_description
1 polymer ?
#
loop_
_entity_poly.entity_id
_entity_poly.type
_entity_poly.pdbx_seq_one_letter_code
_entity_poly.pdbx_strand_id
1 'polypeptide(L)'
;MKLKDNFLVANTAIFASVAVMHLMRIVFDTTVSVGGFDLEMWLSGVAIVVMGGLAWANWTVLKESTKQPLAKLLLGLFCLDAFAVFYSWVGRLEYWGFTNDQFGMFLILDLVVVAGLAIYLNKRK
;
A
#
# COMPACT_ATOMS: atom_id res chain seq x y z
N MET A 1 -10.65 -0.19 21.17
CA MET A 1 -11.18 0.34 19.89
C MET A 1 -12.65 -0.05 19.79
N LYS A 2 -13.56 0.83 19.36
CA LYS A 2 -15.00 0.48 19.26
C LYS A 2 -15.21 -0.43 18.04
N LEU A 3 -16.18 -1.35 18.09
CA LEU A 3 -16.45 -2.29 17.00
C LEU A 3 -16.61 -1.62 15.62
N LYS A 4 -17.30 -0.47 15.58
CA LYS A 4 -17.45 0.34 14.35
C LYS A 4 -16.12 0.83 13.78
N ASP A 5 -15.18 1.20 14.64
CA ASP A 5 -13.85 1.66 14.22
C ASP A 5 -13.04 0.48 13.65
N ASN A 6 -13.18 -0.73 14.19
CA ASN A 6 -12.56 -1.94 13.65
C ASN A 6 -13.04 -2.25 12.24
N PHE A 7 -14.35 -2.18 12.00
CA PHE A 7 -14.92 -2.38 10.66
C PHE A 7 -14.43 -1.34 9.66
N LEU A 8 -14.37 -0.07 10.06
CA LEU A 8 -13.85 0.99 9.20
C LEU A 8 -12.36 0.78 8.88
N VAL A 9 -11.54 0.39 9.87
CA VAL A 9 -10.12 0.06 9.64
C VAL A 9 -10.00 -1.11 8.66
N ALA A 10 -10.74 -2.20 8.86
CA ALA A 10 -10.70 -3.36 7.99
C ALA A 10 -11.11 -3.00 6.55
N ASN A 11 -12.21 -2.28 6.36
CA ASN A 11 -12.62 -1.82 5.04
C ASN A 11 -11.60 -0.89 4.39
N THR A 12 -11.01 0.04 5.17
CA THR A 12 -9.96 0.93 4.68
C THR A 12 -8.77 0.11 4.17
N ALA A 13 -8.33 -0.88 4.95
CA ALA A 13 -7.21 -1.73 4.59
C ALA A 13 -7.51 -2.54 3.33
N ILE A 14 -8.70 -3.15 3.21
CA ILE A 14 -9.09 -3.92 2.03
C ILE A 14 -9.10 -3.04 0.78
N PHE A 15 -9.77 -1.89 0.83
CA PHE A 15 -9.85 -1.00 -0.34
C PHE A 15 -8.49 -0.42 -0.73
N ALA A 16 -7.66 -0.05 0.26
CA ALA A 16 -6.30 0.41 0.01
C ALA A 16 -5.44 -0.70 -0.66
N SER A 17 -5.49 -1.92 -0.13
CA SER A 17 -4.76 -3.06 -0.70
C SER A 17 -5.22 -3.36 -2.13
N VAL A 18 -6.53 -3.33 -2.41
CA VAL A 18 -7.06 -3.52 -3.77
C VAL A 18 -6.54 -2.42 -4.71
N ALA A 19 -6.59 -1.15 -4.31
CA ALA A 19 -6.06 -0.05 -5.11
C ALA A 19 -4.56 -0.22 -5.40
N VAL A 20 -3.76 -0.61 -4.40
CA VAL A 20 -2.32 -0.85 -4.56
C VAL A 20 -2.07 -2.04 -5.50
N MET A 21 -2.80 -3.15 -5.37
CA MET A 21 -2.64 -4.29 -6.29
C MET A 21 -2.94 -3.91 -7.74
N HIS A 22 -3.98 -3.11 -7.99
CA HIS A 22 -4.27 -2.61 -9.34
C HIS A 22 -3.22 -1.61 -9.84
N LEU A 23 -2.64 -0.80 -8.96
CA LEU A 23 -1.51 0.06 -9.32
C LEU A 23 -0.29 -0.77 -9.71
N MET A 24 0.06 -1.78 -8.92
CA MET A 24 1.14 -2.71 -9.23
C MET A 24 0.91 -3.42 -10.58
N ARG A 25 -0.34 -3.83 -10.85
CA ARG A 25 -0.69 -4.44 -12.13
C ARG A 25 -0.35 -3.53 -13.31
N ILE A 26 -0.65 -2.23 -13.21
CA ILE A 26 -0.32 -1.26 -14.27
C ILE A 26 1.19 -1.04 -14.38
N VAL A 27 1.89 -0.89 -13.24
CA VAL A 27 3.34 -0.63 -13.20
C VAL A 27 4.15 -1.80 -13.76
N PHE A 28 3.72 -3.03 -13.48
CA PHE A 28 4.38 -4.26 -13.93
C PHE A 28 3.74 -4.89 -15.17
N ASP A 29 2.84 -4.17 -15.85
CA ASP A 29 2.12 -4.63 -17.05
C ASP A 29 1.58 -6.07 -16.94
N THR A 30 1.01 -6.39 -15.79
CA THR A 30 0.63 -7.77 -15.46
C THR A 30 -0.74 -8.13 -16.06
N THR A 31 -0.75 -9.13 -16.94
CA THR A 31 -1.99 -9.70 -17.48
C THR A 31 -2.73 -10.52 -16.42
N VAL A 32 -4.02 -10.27 -16.27
CA VAL A 32 -4.90 -11.01 -15.35
C VAL A 32 -6.05 -11.59 -16.17
N SER A 33 -6.16 -12.91 -16.16
CA SER A 33 -7.20 -13.65 -16.88
C SER A 33 -8.17 -14.27 -15.88
N VAL A 34 -9.47 -14.06 -16.08
CA VAL A 34 -10.53 -14.65 -15.26
C VAL A 34 -11.50 -15.40 -16.15
N GLY A 35 -11.62 -16.72 -15.96
CA GLY A 35 -12.52 -17.54 -16.78
C GLY A 35 -12.19 -17.52 -18.29
N GLY A 36 -10.92 -17.35 -18.64
CA GLY A 36 -10.47 -17.27 -20.04
C GLY A 36 -10.59 -15.88 -20.69
N PHE A 37 -11.05 -14.86 -19.94
CA PHE A 37 -11.09 -13.48 -20.40
C PHE A 37 -9.95 -12.68 -19.78
N ASP A 38 -9.16 -12.03 -20.63
CA ASP A 38 -8.14 -11.09 -20.19
C ASP A 38 -8.78 -9.75 -19.81
N LEU A 39 -8.57 -9.33 -18.57
CA LEU A 39 -9.08 -8.04 -18.12
C LEU A 39 -8.29 -6.92 -18.79
N GLU A 40 -8.98 -5.95 -19.37
CA GLU A 40 -8.32 -4.79 -19.97
C GLU A 40 -7.61 -3.94 -18.90
N MET A 41 -6.51 -3.27 -19.27
CA MET A 41 -5.69 -2.52 -18.31
C MET A 41 -6.41 -1.29 -17.75
N TRP A 42 -7.27 -0.64 -18.55
CA TRP A 42 -8.02 0.56 -18.11
C TRP A 42 -8.94 0.28 -16.91
N LEU A 43 -9.45 -0.96 -16.77
CA LEU A 43 -10.26 -1.37 -15.61
C LEU A 43 -9.47 -1.25 -14.30
N SER A 44 -8.16 -1.47 -14.34
CA SER A 44 -7.31 -1.26 -13.16
C SER A 44 -7.14 0.20 -12.83
N GLY A 45 -7.10 1.10 -13.83
CA GLY A 45 -7.15 2.54 -13.61
C GLY A 45 -8.43 2.95 -12.86
N VAL A 46 -9.58 2.42 -13.29
CA VAL A 46 -10.88 2.66 -12.61
C VAL A 46 -10.87 2.11 -11.19
N ALA A 47 -10.36 0.90 -10.98
CA ALA A 47 -10.29 0.29 -9.67
C ALA A 47 -9.42 1.09 -8.69
N ILE A 48 -8.29 1.65 -9.14
CA ILE A 48 -7.44 2.53 -8.34
C ILE A 48 -8.21 3.75 -7.86
N VAL A 49 -8.94 4.42 -8.77
CA VAL A 49 -9.70 5.64 -8.44
C VAL A 49 -10.83 5.33 -7.46
N VAL A 50 -11.62 4.29 -7.74
CA VAL A 50 -12.79 3.94 -6.91
C VAL A 50 -12.35 3.42 -5.55
N MET A 51 -11.46 2.43 -5.50
CA MET A 51 -11.04 1.81 -4.25
C MET A 51 -10.15 2.74 -3.42
N GLY A 52 -9.27 3.50 -4.07
CA GLY A 52 -8.50 4.55 -3.42
C GLY A 52 -9.39 5.64 -2.82
N GLY A 53 -10.42 6.06 -3.56
CA GLY A 53 -11.43 7.02 -3.09
C GLY A 53 -12.21 6.52 -1.89
N LEU A 54 -12.65 5.25 -1.90
CA LEU A 54 -13.36 4.63 -0.77
C LEU A 54 -12.46 4.45 0.46
N ALA A 55 -11.19 4.06 0.26
CA ALA A 55 -10.21 3.98 1.34
C ALA A 55 -9.99 5.36 1.98
N TRP A 56 -9.86 6.40 1.16
CA TRP A 56 -9.74 7.78 1.63
C TRP A 56 -10.99 8.25 2.39
N ALA A 57 -12.18 7.96 1.87
CA ALA A 57 -13.43 8.30 2.54
C ALA A 57 -13.52 7.64 3.93
N ASN A 58 -13.20 6.35 4.04
CA ASN A 58 -13.16 5.65 5.35
C ASN A 58 -12.09 6.24 6.28
N TRP A 59 -10.93 6.60 5.74
CA TRP A 59 -9.87 7.24 6.52
C TRP A 59 -10.34 8.57 7.10
N THR A 60 -10.99 9.44 6.32
CA THR A 60 -11.42 10.76 6.81
C THR A 60 -12.37 10.70 7.99
N VAL A 61 -13.29 9.73 8.02
CA VAL A 61 -14.26 9.55 9.12
C VAL A 61 -13.69 8.80 10.33
N LEU A 62 -12.52 8.17 10.20
CA LEU A 62 -11.88 7.45 11.30
C LEU A 62 -11.46 8.43 12.41
N LYS A 63 -11.60 8.02 13.68
CA LYS A 63 -11.21 8.87 14.81
C LYS A 63 -9.69 9.01 14.89
N GLU A 64 -9.22 10.20 15.25
CA GLU A 64 -7.78 10.47 15.43
C GLU A 64 -7.15 9.56 16.49
N SER A 65 -7.90 9.20 17.54
CA SER A 65 -7.49 8.22 18.56
C SER A 65 -7.15 6.84 17.99
N THR A 66 -7.70 6.51 16.82
CA THR A 66 -7.46 5.25 16.10
C THR A 66 -6.42 5.43 15.00
N LYS A 67 -6.47 6.55 14.27
CA LYS A 67 -5.51 6.87 13.19
C LYS A 67 -4.09 6.96 13.69
N GLN A 68 -3.84 7.62 14.82
CA GLN A 68 -2.47 7.82 15.30
C GLN A 68 -1.74 6.51 15.65
N PRO A 69 -2.32 5.59 16.47
CA PRO A 69 -1.70 4.29 16.69
C PRO A 69 -1.50 3.49 15.40
N LEU A 70 -2.48 3.52 14.50
CA LEU A 70 -2.39 2.80 13.23
C LEU A 70 -1.29 3.38 12.31
N ALA A 71 -1.19 4.69 12.19
CA ALA A 71 -0.13 5.34 11.42
C ALA A 71 1.26 5.09 12.01
N LYS A 72 1.41 5.02 13.35
CA LYS A 72 2.66 4.62 14.00
C LYS A 72 3.01 3.16 13.73
N LEU A 73 2.02 2.27 13.78
CA LEU A 73 2.20 0.85 13.44
C LEU A 73 2.63 0.70 11.99
N LEU A 74 1.91 1.33 11.06
CA LEU A 74 2.24 1.33 9.63
C LEU A 74 3.63 1.89 9.38
N LEU A 75 3.99 3.02 10.01
CA LEU A 75 5.33 3.58 9.91
C LEU A 75 6.39 2.55 10.35
N GLY A 76 6.19 1.88 11.48
CA GLY A 76 7.10 0.84 11.96
C GLY A 76 7.23 -0.34 11.00
N LEU A 77 6.11 -0.81 10.43
CA LEU A 77 6.09 -1.90 9.45
C LEU A 77 6.83 -1.52 8.17
N PHE A 78 6.55 -0.36 7.60
CA PHE A 78 7.22 0.11 6.38
C PHE A 78 8.69 0.44 6.61
N CYS A 79 9.09 0.91 7.81
CA CYS A 79 10.52 1.05 8.13
C CYS A 79 11.24 -0.31 8.18
N LEU A 80 10.60 -1.34 8.75
CA LEU A 80 11.15 -2.69 8.80
C LEU A 80 11.23 -3.30 7.39
N ASP A 81 10.19 -3.14 6.59
CA ASP A 81 10.13 -3.62 5.21
C ASP A 81 11.19 -2.92 4.34
N ALA A 82 11.29 -1.59 4.40
CA ALA A 82 12.33 -0.82 3.72
C ALA A 82 13.74 -1.33 4.06
N PHE A 83 13.99 -1.71 5.32
CA PHE A 83 15.27 -2.28 5.72
C PHE A 83 15.52 -3.66 5.09
N ALA A 84 14.50 -4.53 5.08
CA ALA A 84 14.58 -5.84 4.45
C ALA A 84 14.80 -5.72 2.92
N VAL A 85 14.04 -4.85 2.25
CA VAL A 85 14.16 -4.57 0.82
C VAL A 85 15.51 -3.93 0.49
N PHE A 86 15.99 -3.00 1.31
CA PHE A 86 17.34 -2.41 1.15
C PHE A 86 18.43 -3.47 1.24
N TYR A 87 18.35 -4.38 2.22
CA TYR A 87 19.28 -5.49 2.34
C TYR A 87 19.26 -6.38 1.09
N SER A 88 18.08 -6.73 0.59
CA SER A 88 17.93 -7.54 -0.63
C SER A 88 18.47 -6.83 -1.87
N TRP A 89 18.27 -5.52 -1.97
CA TRP A 89 18.78 -4.70 -3.07
C TRP A 89 20.31 -4.62 -3.07
N VAL A 90 20.92 -4.27 -1.92
CA VAL A 90 22.39 -4.18 -1.78
C VAL A 90 23.04 -5.56 -1.94
N GLY A 91 22.40 -6.61 -1.43
CA GLY A 91 22.86 -7.99 -1.56
C GLY A 91 22.73 -8.59 -2.96
N ARG A 92 22.18 -7.83 -3.94
CA ARG A 92 21.90 -8.32 -5.30
C ARG A 92 21.08 -9.61 -5.31
N LEU A 93 20.13 -9.72 -4.38
CA LEU A 93 19.28 -10.90 -4.26
C LEU A 93 18.18 -10.88 -5.33
N GLU A 94 17.80 -12.09 -5.76
CA GLU A 94 16.66 -12.34 -6.64
C GLU A 94 15.87 -13.50 -6.05
N TYR A 95 14.61 -13.25 -5.69
CA TYR A 95 13.74 -14.27 -5.14
C TYR A 95 12.28 -13.90 -5.35
N TRP A 96 11.42 -14.93 -5.34
CA TRP A 96 9.96 -14.80 -5.48
C TRP A 96 9.53 -14.14 -6.80
N GLY A 97 10.35 -14.31 -7.85
CA GLY A 97 10.11 -13.72 -9.16
C GLY A 97 10.49 -12.24 -9.27
N PHE A 98 11.10 -11.66 -8.23
CA PHE A 98 11.59 -10.28 -8.24
C PHE A 98 13.07 -10.20 -8.60
N THR A 99 13.39 -9.30 -9.53
CA THR A 99 14.75 -8.96 -9.93
C THR A 99 15.38 -7.96 -8.95
N ASN A 100 16.70 -7.82 -8.98
CA ASN A 100 17.39 -6.84 -8.15
C ASN A 100 16.87 -5.41 -8.37
N ASP A 101 16.64 -5.00 -9.62
CA ASP A 101 16.12 -3.67 -9.95
C ASP A 101 14.72 -3.43 -9.37
N GLN A 102 13.89 -4.47 -9.28
CA GLN A 102 12.57 -4.38 -8.67
C GLN A 102 12.64 -4.13 -7.16
N PHE A 103 13.61 -4.71 -6.45
CA PHE A 103 13.85 -4.37 -5.05
C PHE A 103 14.25 -2.88 -4.87
N GLY A 104 15.03 -2.33 -5.80
CA GLY A 104 15.33 -0.89 -5.81
C GLY A 104 14.07 -0.02 -5.93
N MET A 105 13.12 -0.42 -6.78
CA MET A 105 11.84 0.27 -6.92
C MET A 105 10.96 0.16 -5.67
N PHE A 106 10.89 -1.03 -5.05
CA PHE A 106 10.16 -1.23 -3.80
C PHE A 106 10.73 -0.37 -2.67
N LEU A 107 12.05 -0.27 -2.58
CA LEU A 107 12.70 0.59 -1.59
C LEU A 107 12.28 2.06 -1.74
N ILE A 108 12.25 2.58 -2.97
CA ILE A 108 11.80 3.96 -3.22
C ILE A 108 10.34 4.13 -2.76
N LEU A 109 9.48 3.18 -3.08
CA LEU A 109 8.07 3.20 -2.67
C LEU A 109 7.95 3.22 -1.14
N ASP A 110 8.66 2.35 -0.43
CA ASP A 110 8.63 2.30 1.03
C ASP A 110 9.13 3.60 1.65
N LEU A 111 10.22 4.17 1.13
CA LEU A 111 10.74 5.44 1.61
C LEU A 111 9.74 6.59 1.42
N VAL A 112 9.01 6.61 0.30
CA VAL A 112 7.92 7.59 0.07
C VAL A 112 6.81 7.42 1.09
N VAL A 113 6.40 6.18 1.38
CA VAL A 113 5.37 5.88 2.38
C VAL A 113 5.84 6.27 3.78
N VAL A 114 7.06 5.91 4.16
CA VAL A 114 7.69 6.27 5.44
C VAL A 114 7.75 7.78 5.61
N ALA A 115 8.22 8.51 4.59
CA ALA A 115 8.28 9.98 4.63
C ALA A 115 6.89 10.59 4.77
N GLY A 116 5.91 10.10 4.01
CA GLY A 116 4.51 10.54 4.09
C GLY A 116 3.91 10.32 5.49
N LEU A 117 4.10 9.14 6.07
CA LEU A 117 3.62 8.81 7.42
C LEU A 117 4.34 9.62 8.50
N ALA A 118 5.65 9.83 8.38
CA ALA A 118 6.41 10.66 9.31
C ALA A 118 5.94 12.12 9.28
N ILE A 119 5.73 12.69 8.10
CA ILE A 119 5.16 14.05 7.93
C ILE A 119 3.75 14.11 8.52
N TYR A 120 2.89 13.13 8.22
CA TYR A 120 1.53 13.06 8.75
C TYR A 120 1.52 13.03 10.28
N LEU A 121 2.36 12.20 10.90
CA LEU A 121 2.47 12.09 12.36
C LEU A 121 3.07 13.34 13.00
N ASN A 122 4.02 14.01 12.34
CA ASN A 122 4.62 15.24 12.87
C ASN A 122 3.63 16.41 12.89
N LYS A 123 2.74 16.53 11.89
CA LYS A 123 1.69 17.56 11.84
C LYS A 123 0.58 17.38 12.89
N ARG A 124 0.56 16.24 13.58
CA ARG A 124 -0.51 15.83 14.53
C ARG A 124 0.01 15.66 15.97
N LYS A 125 1.27 15.99 16.22
CA LYS A 125 1.84 16.22 17.56
C LYS A 125 1.45 17.61 18.05
#